data_AF-A0A3N5KZ06-F1
#
_entry.id   AF-A0A3N5KZ06-F1
#
_cell.length_a   1.000
_cell.length_b   1.000
_cell.length_c   1.000
_cell.angle_alpha   90.00
_cell.angle_beta   90.00
_cell.angle_gamma   90.00
#
_symmetry.space_group_name_H-M   'P 1'
#
loop_
_entity.id
_entity.type
_entity.pdbx_description
1 polymer ?
#
loop_
_entity_poly.entity_id
_entity_poly.type
_entity_poly.pdbx_seq_one_letter_code
_entity_poly.pdbx_strand_id
1 'polypeptide(L)'
;MGHKRNAFLPKSKRWRDIVFQISNYSIENNNISLIADNILENVKDRFKLIENDKGVNTTFKFLLLLSYSTRTQNPHNFLKENGIELSDNLTPLQITKSLRIWIDEKVDSKEYASFAKSAAIDAISYWYQKNEYSQSNLFEAKQNQFNVWEKASNGTGFCDLSRKYFSKFIEKYLKYFLEREASSNSSSVSERESLNKNLEKYVENISQHSFETSKITQSYTAGWYNKYVIKEFPSDKKIKEFISIAFNKLRAEFEREQKNG
;
A
#
# COMPACT_ATOMS: atom_id res chain seq x y z
N MET A 1 -13.04 20.95 8.08
CA MET A 1 -14.37 20.33 8.23
C MET A 1 -14.19 18.96 8.85
N GLY A 2 -14.53 18.84 10.13
CA GLY A 2 -14.44 17.61 10.90
C GLY A 2 -15.69 16.77 10.70
N HIS A 3 -15.53 15.56 10.20
CA HIS A 3 -16.56 14.54 10.35
C HIS A 3 -16.25 13.73 11.60
N LYS A 4 -17.16 13.80 12.59
CA LYS A 4 -17.27 12.86 13.70
C LYS A 4 -17.04 11.43 13.17
N ARG A 5 -15.98 10.75 13.62
CA ARG A 5 -15.73 9.32 13.34
C ARG A 5 -16.01 8.51 14.61
N ASN A 6 -17.30 8.25 14.87
CA ASN A 6 -17.77 7.33 15.91
C ASN A 6 -18.51 6.14 15.27
N ALA A 7 -17.77 5.33 14.50
CA ALA A 7 -18.11 3.94 14.25
C ALA A 7 -16.81 3.20 13.92
N PHE A 8 -16.58 2.07 14.58
CA PHE A 8 -15.46 1.17 14.27
C PHE A 8 -15.52 0.79 12.79
N LEU A 9 -14.36 0.67 12.13
CA LEU A 9 -14.34 -0.01 10.84
C LEU A 9 -14.68 -1.48 11.11
N PRO A 10 -15.78 -2.02 10.56
CA PRO A 10 -16.11 -3.42 10.77
C PRO A 10 -14.97 -4.27 10.21
N LYS A 11 -14.41 -5.10 11.08
CA LYS A 11 -13.35 -6.06 10.74
C LYS A 11 -13.95 -7.44 10.63
N SER A 12 -13.53 -8.20 9.63
CA SER A 12 -13.85 -9.63 9.56
C SER A 12 -13.17 -10.40 10.70
N LYS A 13 -11.93 -10.04 11.05
CA LYS A 13 -11.17 -10.57 12.19
C LYS A 13 -10.30 -9.50 12.84
N ARG A 14 -10.16 -9.56 14.16
CA ARG A 14 -9.21 -8.72 14.90
C ARG A 14 -7.79 -9.23 14.69
N TRP A 15 -6.81 -8.35 14.77
CA TRP A 15 -5.39 -8.69 14.62
C TRP A 15 -4.96 -9.76 15.63
N ARG A 16 -5.34 -9.63 16.90
CA ARG A 16 -5.02 -10.64 17.93
C ARG A 16 -5.57 -12.03 17.58
N ASP A 17 -6.78 -12.11 17.03
CA ASP A 17 -7.39 -13.38 16.60
C ASP A 17 -6.61 -14.00 15.43
N ILE A 18 -6.11 -13.17 14.51
CA ILE A 18 -5.28 -13.61 13.39
C ILE A 18 -3.95 -14.17 13.92
N VAL A 19 -3.28 -13.46 14.83
CA VAL A 19 -2.02 -13.91 15.44
C VAL A 19 -2.24 -15.20 16.23
N PHE A 20 -3.31 -15.30 17.02
CA PHE A 20 -3.68 -16.50 17.76
C PHE A 20 -3.87 -17.72 16.84
N GLN A 21 -4.58 -17.55 15.72
CA GLN A 21 -4.77 -18.63 14.74
C GLN A 21 -3.45 -19.09 14.12
N ILE A 22 -2.50 -18.17 13.91
CA ILE A 22 -1.17 -18.49 13.38
C ILE A 22 -0.30 -19.22 14.41
N SER A 23 -0.40 -18.83 15.69
CA SER A 23 0.46 -19.33 16.78
C SER A 23 -0.02 -20.63 17.44
N ASN A 24 -1.29 -21.04 17.26
CA ASN A 24 -1.89 -22.25 17.83
C ASN A 24 -1.17 -23.59 17.52
N TYR A 25 -0.06 -23.55 16.77
CA TYR A 25 0.71 -24.73 16.36
C TYR A 25 2.19 -24.67 16.76
N SER A 26 2.65 -23.66 17.50
CA SER A 26 4.09 -23.51 17.78
C SER A 26 4.50 -22.75 19.04
N ILE A 27 3.61 -22.07 19.77
CA ILE A 27 3.98 -21.21 20.90
C ILE A 27 3.12 -21.57 22.12
N GLU A 28 3.71 -21.69 23.31
CA GLU A 28 2.97 -21.75 24.57
C GLU A 28 2.02 -20.54 24.65
N ASN A 29 0.74 -20.79 24.93
CA ASN A 29 -0.37 -19.81 24.84
C ASN A 29 -0.13 -18.47 25.57
N ASN A 30 0.79 -18.41 26.53
CA ASN A 30 1.04 -17.25 27.37
C ASN A 30 1.68 -16.04 26.64
N ASN A 31 2.25 -16.21 25.44
CA ASN A 31 2.96 -15.12 24.74
C ASN A 31 2.21 -14.52 23.53
N ILE A 32 1.04 -15.03 23.16
CA ILE A 32 0.35 -14.64 21.91
C ILE A 32 -0.10 -13.17 21.93
N SER A 33 -0.69 -12.72 23.05
CA SER A 33 -1.14 -11.33 23.19
C SER A 33 0.04 -10.36 23.13
N LEU A 34 1.15 -10.72 23.78
CA LEU A 34 2.39 -9.95 23.75
C LEU A 34 2.98 -9.86 22.34
N ILE A 35 3.00 -10.96 21.58
CA ILE A 35 3.46 -10.97 20.19
C ILE A 35 2.58 -10.06 19.32
N ALA A 36 1.25 -10.21 19.43
CA ALA A 36 0.33 -9.38 18.64
C ALA A 36 0.52 -7.89 18.93
N ASP A 37 0.67 -7.53 20.21
CA ASP A 37 0.87 -6.14 20.65
C ASP A 37 2.24 -5.61 20.25
N ASN A 38 3.31 -6.41 20.35
CA ASN A 38 4.65 -6.03 19.90
C ASN A 38 4.68 -5.76 18.39
N ILE A 39 3.98 -6.56 17.58
CA ILE A 39 3.88 -6.32 16.13
C ILE A 39 3.16 -5.00 15.86
N LEU A 40 2.04 -4.72 16.54
CA LEU A 40 1.35 -3.44 16.36
C LEU A 40 2.21 -2.27 16.83
N GLU A 41 2.94 -2.40 17.96
CA GLU A 41 3.86 -1.36 18.45
C GLU A 41 4.95 -1.08 17.43
N ASN A 42 5.62 -2.13 16.94
CA ASN A 42 6.63 -2.03 15.90
C ASN A 42 6.09 -1.33 14.64
N VAL A 43 4.92 -1.73 14.13
CA VAL A 43 4.32 -1.10 12.94
C VAL A 43 4.00 0.38 13.19
N LYS A 44 3.42 0.73 14.33
CA LYS A 44 3.10 2.13 14.69
C LYS A 44 4.35 2.99 14.80
N ASP A 45 5.40 2.49 15.45
CA ASP A 45 6.67 3.20 15.59
C ASP A 45 7.32 3.42 14.23
N ARG A 46 7.27 2.43 13.34
CA ARG A 46 7.72 2.63 11.96
C ARG A 46 6.90 3.68 11.22
N PHE A 47 5.59 3.72 11.42
CA PHE A 47 4.73 4.72 10.78
C PHE A 47 5.01 6.15 11.26
N LYS A 48 5.67 6.36 12.41
CA LYS A 48 6.16 7.69 12.82
C LYS A 48 7.30 8.18 11.92
N LEU A 49 8.14 7.28 11.44
CA LEU A 49 9.33 7.60 10.66
C LEU A 49 9.06 7.62 9.14
N ILE A 50 7.99 6.96 8.72
CA ILE A 50 7.67 6.73 7.31
C ILE A 50 7.38 8.00 6.51
N GLU A 51 6.93 9.07 7.17
CA GLU A 51 6.66 10.36 6.53
C GLU A 51 7.93 10.96 5.90
N ASN A 52 9.10 10.62 6.45
CA ASN A 52 10.39 11.07 5.96
C ASN A 52 11.10 10.01 5.10
N ASP A 53 10.48 8.84 4.90
CA ASP A 53 11.08 7.79 4.07
C ASP A 53 11.02 8.18 2.59
N LYS A 54 12.20 8.37 2.00
CA LYS A 54 12.33 8.78 0.60
C LYS A 54 11.75 7.73 -0.35
N GLY A 55 11.85 6.44 -0.02
CA GLY A 55 11.29 5.32 -0.77
C GLY A 55 9.78 5.39 -0.90
N VAL A 56 9.08 5.56 0.24
CA VAL A 56 7.63 5.67 0.31
C VAL A 56 7.14 6.91 -0.42
N ASN A 57 7.75 8.06 -0.17
CA ASN A 57 7.40 9.33 -0.82
C ASN A 57 7.57 9.26 -2.34
N THR A 58 8.72 8.73 -2.79
CA THR A 58 9.03 8.56 -4.21
C THR A 58 8.01 7.63 -4.83
N THR A 59 7.88 6.40 -4.32
CA THR A 59 6.94 5.39 -4.85
C THR A 59 5.51 5.92 -4.98
N PHE A 60 4.99 6.62 -3.97
CA PHE A 60 3.65 7.18 -4.03
C PHE A 60 3.53 8.30 -5.08
N LYS A 61 4.56 9.16 -5.20
CA LYS A 61 4.64 10.18 -6.24
C LYS A 61 4.63 9.56 -7.65
N PHE A 62 5.23 8.39 -7.86
CA PHE A 62 5.12 7.67 -9.14
C PHE A 62 3.67 7.38 -9.51
N LEU A 63 2.92 6.78 -8.59
CA LEU A 63 1.51 6.44 -8.82
C LEU A 63 0.67 7.69 -9.11
N LEU A 64 0.99 8.79 -8.44
CA LEU A 64 0.34 10.07 -8.65
C LEU A 64 0.65 10.67 -10.02
N LEU A 65 1.93 10.67 -10.42
CA LEU A 65 2.37 11.14 -11.74
C LEU A 65 1.73 10.33 -12.86
N LEU A 66 1.69 9.00 -12.72
CA LEU A 66 1.09 8.10 -13.68
C LEU A 66 -0.43 8.30 -13.81
N SER A 67 -1.12 8.55 -12.69
CA SER A 67 -2.56 8.83 -12.70
C SER A 67 -2.87 10.20 -13.32
N TYR A 68 -2.07 11.21 -12.96
CA TYR A 68 -2.25 12.58 -13.44
C TYR A 68 -1.85 12.76 -14.91
N SER A 69 -0.86 12.02 -15.42
CA SER A 69 -0.33 12.19 -16.78
C SER A 69 -1.42 12.07 -17.84
N THR A 70 -2.43 11.24 -17.62
CA THR A 70 -3.58 11.06 -18.52
C THR A 70 -4.47 12.30 -18.67
N ARG A 71 -4.32 13.29 -17.78
CA ARG A 71 -4.98 14.60 -17.87
C ARG A 71 -4.22 15.61 -18.72
N THR A 72 -3.00 15.28 -19.10
CA THR A 72 -2.15 16.17 -19.90
C THR A 72 -2.34 15.88 -21.39
N GLN A 73 -2.02 16.87 -22.24
CA GLN A 73 -2.11 16.70 -23.70
C GLN A 73 -1.15 15.62 -24.22
N ASN A 74 0.01 15.46 -23.58
CA ASN A 74 1.00 14.45 -23.95
C ASN A 74 1.51 13.74 -22.68
N PRO A 75 0.85 12.63 -22.26
CA PRO A 75 1.21 11.90 -21.05
C PRO A 75 2.65 11.38 -21.05
N HIS A 76 3.18 10.93 -22.19
CA HIS A 76 4.57 10.49 -22.33
C HIS A 76 5.54 11.64 -22.04
N ASN A 77 5.34 12.79 -22.68
CA ASN A 77 6.22 13.94 -22.49
C ASN A 77 6.18 14.45 -21.05
N PHE A 78 4.98 14.56 -20.46
CA PHE A 78 4.82 14.96 -19.06
C PHE A 78 5.57 14.02 -18.10
N LEU A 79 5.47 12.71 -18.29
CA LEU A 79 6.17 11.73 -17.45
C LEU A 79 7.69 11.83 -17.62
N LYS A 80 8.16 11.98 -18.86
CA LYS A 80 9.59 12.17 -19.17
C LYS A 80 10.16 13.42 -18.54
N GLU A 81 9.45 14.55 -18.59
CA GLU A 81 9.83 15.80 -17.91
C GLU A 81 9.91 15.64 -16.37
N ASN A 82 9.17 14.68 -15.82
CA ASN A 82 9.23 14.30 -14.41
C ASN A 82 10.22 13.14 -14.13
N GLY A 83 11.07 12.82 -15.11
CA GLY A 83 12.12 11.81 -15.02
C GLY A 83 11.62 10.37 -15.07
N ILE A 84 10.37 10.13 -15.49
CA ILE A 84 9.82 8.78 -15.69
C ILE A 84 9.83 8.48 -17.18
N GLU A 85 10.72 7.60 -17.60
CA GLU A 85 10.75 7.09 -18.97
C GLU A 85 9.88 5.83 -19.08
N LEU A 86 8.87 5.88 -19.94
CA LEU A 86 8.03 4.72 -20.29
C LEU A 86 8.24 4.36 -21.75
N SER A 87 8.26 3.07 -22.04
CA SER A 87 8.27 2.57 -23.41
C SER A 87 6.96 2.92 -24.14
N ASP A 88 7.02 2.98 -25.47
CA ASP A 88 5.87 3.16 -26.37
C ASP A 88 4.86 2.01 -26.36
N ASN A 89 5.03 0.99 -25.52
CA ASN A 89 4.06 -0.07 -25.27
C ASN A 89 3.81 -0.22 -23.76
N LEU A 90 2.77 0.45 -23.26
CA LEU A 90 2.45 0.50 -21.83
C LEU A 90 1.76 -0.77 -21.34
N THR A 91 2.57 -1.73 -20.92
CA THR A 91 2.12 -2.93 -20.20
C THR A 91 2.40 -2.80 -18.69
N PRO A 92 1.70 -3.56 -17.83
CA PRO A 92 2.00 -3.61 -16.38
C PRO A 92 3.48 -3.88 -16.09
N LEU A 93 4.11 -4.73 -16.91
CA LEU A 93 5.52 -5.09 -16.79
C LEU A 93 6.44 -3.90 -17.08
N GLN A 94 6.16 -3.13 -18.13
CA GLN A 94 6.96 -1.94 -18.50
C GLN A 94 6.84 -0.83 -17.45
N ILE A 95 5.62 -0.60 -16.94
CA ILE A 95 5.41 0.37 -15.87
C ILE A 95 6.12 -0.08 -14.59
N THR A 96 6.04 -1.37 -14.25
CA THR A 96 6.76 -1.95 -13.11
C THR A 96 8.28 -1.80 -13.26
N LYS A 97 8.83 -2.05 -14.45
CA LYS A 97 10.25 -1.84 -14.75
C LYS A 97 10.65 -0.37 -14.53
N SER A 98 9.84 0.55 -15.06
CA SER A 98 10.10 1.99 -14.97
C SER A 98 10.00 2.50 -13.54
N LEU A 99 9.03 2.01 -12.77
CA LEU A 99 8.92 2.27 -11.32
C LEU A 99 10.18 1.83 -10.58
N ARG A 100 10.71 0.63 -10.87
CA ARG A 100 11.91 0.11 -10.22
C ARG A 100 13.10 1.02 -10.49
N ILE A 101 13.39 1.30 -11.77
CA ILE A 101 14.47 2.18 -12.20
C ILE A 101 14.35 3.55 -11.51
N TRP A 102 13.17 4.17 -11.59
CA TRP A 102 12.95 5.51 -11.06
C TRP A 102 13.11 5.62 -9.54
N ILE A 103 12.79 4.57 -8.79
CA ILE A 103 13.03 4.50 -7.34
C ILE A 103 14.52 4.24 -7.04
N ASP A 104 15.15 3.30 -7.76
CA ASP A 104 16.54 2.89 -7.51
C ASP A 104 17.53 4.03 -7.77
N GLU A 105 17.23 4.92 -8.71
CA GLU A 105 18.02 6.15 -8.93
C GLU A 105 17.89 7.19 -7.81
N LYS A 106 16.83 7.12 -7.01
CA LYS A 106 16.46 8.19 -6.07
C LYS A 106 16.64 7.79 -4.62
N VAL A 107 16.79 6.51 -4.28
CA VAL A 107 16.65 6.04 -2.89
C VAL A 107 17.72 5.01 -2.53
N ASP A 108 18.55 5.35 -1.54
CA ASP A 108 19.58 4.45 -1.00
C ASP A 108 19.04 3.47 0.07
N SER A 109 17.94 3.82 0.74
CA SER A 109 17.32 3.00 1.80
C SER A 109 16.65 1.75 1.21
N LYS A 110 17.09 0.55 1.63
CA LYS A 110 16.73 -0.71 0.96
C LYS A 110 15.41 -1.33 1.44
N GLU A 111 15.15 -1.34 2.75
CA GLU A 111 14.06 -2.16 3.31
C GLU A 111 12.67 -1.55 3.07
N TYR A 112 12.46 -0.30 3.48
CA TYR A 112 11.15 0.36 3.36
C TYR A 112 10.81 0.74 1.92
N ALA A 113 11.81 1.15 1.14
CA ALA A 113 11.64 1.36 -0.29
C ALA A 113 11.25 0.05 -0.99
N SER A 114 11.76 -1.11 -0.55
CA SER A 114 11.36 -2.41 -1.09
C SER A 114 9.88 -2.71 -0.83
N PHE A 115 9.40 -2.49 0.39
CA PHE A 115 7.98 -2.68 0.70
C PHE A 115 7.07 -1.70 -0.06
N ALA A 116 7.47 -0.43 -0.14
CA ALA A 116 6.76 0.58 -0.91
C ALA A 116 6.67 0.18 -2.39
N LYS A 117 7.83 -0.09 -3.00
CA LYS A 117 7.98 -0.50 -4.40
C LYS A 117 7.11 -1.72 -4.71
N SER A 118 7.21 -2.76 -3.89
CA SER A 118 6.42 -3.98 -4.07
C SER A 118 4.91 -3.72 -3.91
N ALA A 119 4.50 -2.90 -2.93
CA ALA A 119 3.10 -2.51 -2.78
C ALA A 119 2.56 -1.69 -3.97
N ALA A 120 3.38 -0.85 -4.58
CA ALA A 120 3.00 -0.12 -5.79
C ALA A 120 2.90 -1.03 -7.01
N ILE A 121 3.79 -2.01 -7.16
CA ILE A 121 3.67 -3.05 -8.20
C ILE A 121 2.34 -3.80 -8.06
N ASP A 122 1.97 -4.21 -6.85
CA ASP A 122 0.68 -4.86 -6.61
C ASP A 122 -0.50 -3.95 -6.93
N ALA A 123 -0.38 -2.65 -6.65
CA ALA A 123 -1.41 -1.67 -6.96
C ALA A 123 -1.56 -1.45 -8.48
N ILE A 124 -0.45 -1.38 -9.21
CA ILE A 124 -0.42 -1.30 -10.68
C ILE A 124 -1.06 -2.55 -11.30
N SER A 125 -0.64 -3.74 -10.88
CA SER A 125 -1.17 -5.01 -11.38
C SER A 125 -2.68 -5.13 -11.11
N TYR A 126 -3.11 -4.78 -9.89
CA TYR A 126 -4.54 -4.73 -9.53
C TYR A 126 -5.31 -3.75 -10.42
N TRP A 127 -4.74 -2.58 -10.68
CA TRP A 127 -5.39 -1.54 -11.48
C TRP A 127 -5.62 -2.01 -12.92
N TYR A 128 -4.60 -2.63 -13.53
CA TYR A 128 -4.73 -3.22 -14.87
C TYR A 128 -5.76 -4.35 -14.89
N GLN A 129 -5.66 -5.33 -14.00
CA GLN A 129 -6.63 -6.43 -13.92
C GLN A 129 -8.08 -5.94 -13.79
N LYS A 130 -8.30 -4.83 -13.08
CA LYS A 130 -9.62 -4.25 -12.90
C LYS A 130 -10.14 -3.46 -14.11
N ASN A 131 -9.25 -2.82 -14.87
CA ASN A 131 -9.65 -1.84 -15.88
C ASN A 131 -9.35 -2.25 -17.33
N GLU A 132 -8.48 -3.24 -17.56
CA GLU A 132 -8.08 -3.74 -18.88
C GLU A 132 -9.22 -4.56 -19.54
N TYR A 133 -9.87 -5.45 -18.80
CA TYR A 133 -11.02 -6.25 -19.30
C TYR A 133 -12.26 -5.43 -19.64
N SER A 134 -12.38 -4.21 -19.11
CA SER A 134 -13.53 -3.33 -19.41
C SER A 134 -13.39 -2.57 -20.72
N GLN A 135 -12.23 -2.65 -21.40
CA GLN A 135 -11.93 -1.86 -22.62
C GLN A 135 -11.63 -2.73 -23.86
N SER A 136 -11.84 -4.04 -23.77
CA SER A 136 -11.64 -4.99 -24.87
C SER A 136 -12.76 -4.93 -25.92
N ASN A 137 -12.94 -3.77 -26.55
CA ASN A 137 -13.54 -3.72 -27.88
C ASN A 137 -12.49 -4.24 -28.86
N LEU A 138 -12.64 -5.51 -29.26
CA LEU A 138 -11.76 -6.30 -30.15
C LEU A 138 -11.44 -5.68 -31.53
N PHE A 139 -11.93 -4.48 -31.83
CA PHE A 139 -11.83 -3.85 -33.16
C PHE A 139 -11.38 -2.38 -33.16
N GLU A 140 -11.02 -1.79 -32.01
CA GLU A 140 -10.55 -0.40 -32.01
C GLU A 140 -9.03 -0.32 -32.16
N ALA A 141 -8.63 0.05 -33.39
CA ALA A 141 -7.28 0.37 -33.81
C ALA A 141 -6.57 1.35 -32.85
N LYS A 142 -5.30 1.06 -32.52
CA LYS A 142 -4.36 1.95 -31.79
C LYS A 142 -5.02 2.71 -30.63
N GLN A 143 -5.61 2.00 -29.67
CA GLN A 143 -6.07 2.60 -28.42
C GLN A 143 -4.92 3.39 -27.76
N ASN A 144 -5.22 4.61 -27.31
CA ASN A 144 -4.35 5.38 -26.45
C ASN A 144 -3.98 4.50 -25.24
N GLN A 145 -2.71 4.11 -25.14
CA GLN A 145 -2.25 3.11 -24.18
C GLN A 145 -2.38 3.57 -22.72
N PHE A 146 -2.66 4.85 -22.50
CA PHE A 146 -3.00 5.42 -21.20
C PHE A 146 -4.49 5.28 -20.82
N ASN A 147 -5.35 4.74 -21.68
CA ASN A 147 -6.79 4.60 -21.40
C ASN A 147 -7.09 3.82 -20.11
N VAL A 148 -6.27 2.80 -19.80
CA VAL A 148 -6.37 2.04 -18.55
C VAL A 148 -6.21 2.96 -17.32
N TRP A 149 -5.42 4.03 -17.44
CA TRP A 149 -5.10 4.97 -16.36
C TRP A 149 -6.04 6.18 -16.30
N GLU A 150 -6.87 6.41 -17.32
CA GLU A 150 -7.79 7.56 -17.36
C GLU A 150 -8.72 7.58 -16.14
N LYS A 151 -9.24 6.40 -15.76
CA LYS A 151 -10.09 6.24 -14.57
C LYS A 151 -9.36 6.56 -13.27
N ALA A 152 -8.02 6.44 -13.21
CA ALA A 152 -7.21 6.77 -12.04
C ALA A 152 -7.06 8.29 -11.87
N SER A 153 -7.37 9.08 -12.90
CA SER A 153 -7.08 10.51 -12.95
C SER A 153 -8.07 11.40 -12.17
N ASN A 154 -9.06 10.80 -11.49
CA ASN A 154 -10.03 11.49 -10.65
C ASN A 154 -9.96 10.98 -9.20
N GLY A 155 -10.59 11.72 -8.27
CA GLY A 155 -10.51 11.39 -6.85
C GLY A 155 -11.05 10.00 -6.50
N THR A 156 -12.05 9.48 -7.21
CA THR A 156 -12.61 8.14 -6.94
C THR A 156 -11.64 7.05 -7.38
N GLY A 157 -11.11 7.14 -8.60
CA GLY A 157 -10.18 6.14 -9.11
C GLY A 157 -8.83 6.17 -8.41
N PHE A 158 -8.25 7.35 -8.19
CA PHE A 158 -7.01 7.45 -7.43
C PHE A 158 -7.18 6.95 -5.99
N CYS A 159 -8.34 7.20 -5.38
CA CYS A 159 -8.65 6.68 -4.06
C CYS A 159 -8.63 5.15 -4.01
N ASP A 160 -9.13 4.47 -5.05
CA ASP A 160 -9.11 3.02 -5.13
C ASP A 160 -7.69 2.48 -5.33
N LEU A 161 -6.93 3.07 -6.26
CA LEU A 161 -5.52 2.75 -6.48
C LEU A 161 -4.69 2.94 -5.19
N SER A 162 -4.84 4.08 -4.54
CA SER A 162 -4.15 4.43 -3.30
C SER A 162 -4.56 3.51 -2.15
N ARG A 163 -5.84 3.13 -2.05
CA ARG A 163 -6.30 2.17 -1.04
C ARG A 163 -5.65 0.80 -1.25
N LYS A 164 -5.49 0.36 -2.49
CA LYS A 164 -4.77 -0.88 -2.80
C LYS A 164 -3.30 -0.79 -2.41
N TYR A 165 -2.63 0.32 -2.74
CA TYR A 165 -1.26 0.59 -2.32
C TYR A 165 -1.10 0.50 -0.80
N PHE A 166 -1.89 1.25 -0.03
CA PHE A 166 -1.81 1.23 1.43
C PHE A 166 -2.14 -0.16 2.01
N SER A 167 -3.15 -0.85 1.47
CA SER A 167 -3.47 -2.22 1.87
C SER A 167 -2.28 -3.15 1.71
N LYS A 168 -1.61 -3.12 0.56
CA LYS A 168 -0.46 -4.00 0.27
C LYS A 168 0.78 -3.60 1.03
N PHE A 169 0.93 -2.32 1.31
CA PHE A 169 1.99 -1.81 2.17
C PHE A 169 1.85 -2.34 3.60
N ILE A 170 0.67 -2.21 4.20
CA ILE A 170 0.37 -2.69 5.55
C ILE A 170 0.55 -4.20 5.64
N GLU A 171 0.03 -4.95 4.67
CA GLU A 171 0.12 -6.41 4.64
C GLU A 171 1.58 -6.87 4.72
N LYS A 172 2.48 -6.24 3.96
CA LYS A 172 3.92 -6.56 3.94
C LYS A 172 4.59 -6.26 5.29
N TYR A 173 4.24 -5.15 5.92
CA TYR A 173 4.76 -4.81 7.25
C TYR A 173 4.31 -5.79 8.32
N LEU A 174 3.02 -6.13 8.34
CA LEU A 174 2.48 -7.09 9.30
C LEU A 174 3.14 -8.46 9.12
N LYS A 175 3.29 -8.94 7.88
CA LYS A 175 3.99 -10.20 7.59
C LYS A 175 5.44 -10.16 8.06
N TYR A 176 6.19 -9.13 7.69
CA TYR A 176 7.59 -8.98 8.07
C TYR A 176 7.79 -9.01 9.59
N PHE A 177 7.01 -8.22 10.34
CA PHE A 177 7.15 -8.21 11.80
C PHE A 177 6.68 -9.50 12.44
N LEU A 178 5.67 -10.16 11.88
CA LEU A 178 5.23 -11.46 12.36
C LEU A 178 6.29 -12.54 12.14
N GLU A 179 6.91 -12.60 10.96
CA GLU A 179 8.03 -13.49 10.66
C GLU A 179 9.23 -13.23 11.59
N ARG A 180 9.51 -11.95 11.87
CA ARG A 180 10.62 -11.52 12.75
C ARG A 180 10.37 -11.88 14.22
N GLU A 181 9.17 -11.61 14.74
CA GLU A 181 8.79 -11.98 16.11
C GLU A 181 8.75 -13.50 16.27
N ALA A 182 8.22 -14.23 15.28
CA ALA A 182 8.25 -15.68 15.25
C ALA A 182 9.68 -16.26 15.29
N SER A 183 10.58 -15.69 14.50
CA SER A 183 11.98 -16.11 14.46
C SER A 183 12.70 -15.86 15.79
N SER A 184 12.35 -14.75 16.46
CA SER A 184 12.96 -14.36 17.74
C SER A 184 12.46 -15.20 18.92
N ASN A 185 11.24 -15.73 18.83
CA ASN A 185 10.60 -16.52 19.90
C ASN A 185 10.63 -18.04 19.66
N SER A 186 11.22 -18.51 18.55
CA SER A 186 11.32 -19.94 18.23
C SER A 186 12.64 -20.53 18.72
N SER A 187 12.51 -21.56 19.55
CA SER A 187 13.60 -22.31 20.19
C SER A 187 14.26 -23.33 19.24
N SER A 188 13.55 -23.74 18.17
CA SER A 188 14.02 -24.76 17.23
C SER A 188 13.74 -24.43 15.76
N VAL A 189 14.49 -25.05 14.84
CA VAL A 189 14.30 -24.90 13.38
C VAL A 189 12.94 -25.45 12.94
N SER A 190 12.47 -26.54 13.55
CA SER A 190 11.16 -27.14 13.26
C SER A 190 9.98 -26.24 13.67
N GLU A 191 10.08 -25.51 14.78
CA GLU A 191 9.09 -24.50 15.17
C GLU A 191 9.00 -23.36 14.15
N ARG A 192 10.15 -22.92 13.61
CA ARG A 192 10.21 -21.89 12.56
C ARG A 192 9.53 -22.35 11.27
N GLU A 193 9.84 -23.57 10.83
CA GLU A 193 9.24 -24.15 9.62
C GLU A 193 7.72 -24.35 9.77
N SER A 194 7.27 -24.85 10.93
CA SER A 194 5.84 -24.99 11.24
C SER A 194 5.12 -23.65 11.21
N LEU A 195 5.71 -22.62 11.83
CA LEU A 195 5.13 -21.28 11.85
C LEU A 195 5.08 -20.65 10.46
N ASN A 196 6.15 -20.75 9.67
CA ASN A 196 6.17 -20.29 8.27
C ASN A 196 5.08 -20.97 7.43
N LYS A 197 4.92 -22.29 7.57
CA LYS A 197 3.85 -23.03 6.88
C LYS A 197 2.45 -22.58 7.33
N ASN A 198 2.28 -22.17 8.58
CA ASN A 198 1.00 -21.64 9.07
C ASN A 198 0.77 -20.19 8.64
N LEU A 199 1.82 -19.37 8.54
CA LEU A 199 1.72 -18.04 7.95
C LEU A 199 1.13 -18.12 6.55
N GLU A 200 1.63 -19.02 5.71
CA GLU A 200 1.09 -19.26 4.35
C GLU A 200 -0.41 -19.53 4.36
N LYS A 201 -0.91 -20.37 5.29
CA LYS A 201 -2.35 -20.68 5.42
C LYS A 201 -3.19 -19.46 5.81
N TYR A 202 -2.62 -18.47 6.49
CA TYR A 202 -3.32 -17.31 7.03
C TYR A 202 -2.97 -15.99 6.34
N VAL A 203 -2.19 -16.04 5.25
CA VAL A 203 -1.87 -14.87 4.41
C VAL A 203 -3.13 -14.11 4.00
N GLU A 204 -4.20 -14.83 3.65
CA GLU A 204 -5.47 -14.22 3.24
C GLU A 204 -6.10 -13.38 4.36
N ASN A 205 -6.05 -13.85 5.62
CA ASN A 205 -6.57 -13.09 6.76
C ASN A 205 -5.76 -11.79 6.96
N ILE A 206 -4.43 -11.84 6.83
CA ILE A 206 -3.57 -10.66 6.94
C ILE A 206 -3.88 -9.67 5.80
N SER A 207 -4.03 -10.17 4.58
CA SER A 207 -4.38 -9.36 3.41
C SER A 207 -5.75 -8.69 3.58
N GLN A 208 -6.76 -9.46 4.03
CA GLN A 208 -8.11 -8.96 4.28
C GLN A 208 -8.13 -7.90 5.39
N HIS A 209 -7.48 -8.17 6.51
CA HIS A 209 -7.35 -7.23 7.62
C HIS A 209 -6.70 -5.91 7.14
N SER A 210 -5.61 -6.01 6.37
CA SER A 210 -4.90 -4.86 5.81
C SER A 210 -5.76 -4.05 4.84
N PHE A 211 -6.58 -4.72 4.02
CA PHE A 211 -7.53 -4.08 3.10
C PHE A 211 -8.68 -3.36 3.81
N GLU A 212 -9.16 -3.93 4.91
CA GLU A 212 -10.15 -3.29 5.78
C GLU A 212 -9.53 -2.09 6.51
N THR A 213 -8.29 -2.21 6.99
CA THR A 213 -7.56 -1.11 7.67
C THR A 213 -7.34 0.06 6.73
N SER A 214 -6.94 -0.21 5.48
CA SER A 214 -6.70 0.85 4.48
C SER A 214 -7.95 1.66 4.15
N LYS A 215 -9.16 1.18 4.47
CA LYS A 215 -10.40 1.96 4.32
C LYS A 215 -10.38 3.28 5.10
N ILE A 216 -9.59 3.39 6.18
CA ILE A 216 -9.47 4.62 6.97
C ILE A 216 -8.91 5.80 6.18
N THR A 217 -8.12 5.54 5.13
CA THR A 217 -7.50 6.56 4.26
C THR A 217 -8.43 6.97 3.11
N GLN A 218 -9.43 6.15 2.76
CA GLN A 218 -10.26 6.29 1.56
C GLN A 218 -10.88 7.70 1.39
N SER A 219 -11.70 8.14 2.36
CA SER A 219 -12.37 9.45 2.26
C SER A 219 -11.40 10.62 2.26
N TYR A 220 -10.25 10.46 2.90
CA TYR A 220 -9.20 11.47 2.91
C TYR A 220 -8.48 11.55 1.55
N THR A 221 -8.16 10.41 0.93
CA THR A 221 -7.53 10.36 -0.39
C THR A 221 -8.38 11.01 -1.47
N ALA A 222 -9.66 10.65 -1.55
CA ALA A 222 -10.56 11.23 -2.56
C ALA A 222 -10.67 12.76 -2.42
N GLY A 223 -10.87 13.25 -1.19
CA GLY A 223 -10.95 14.69 -0.91
C GLY A 223 -9.64 15.42 -1.19
N TRP A 224 -8.49 14.83 -0.82
CA TRP A 224 -7.18 15.41 -1.08
C TRP A 224 -6.88 15.51 -2.58
N TYR A 225 -7.13 14.43 -3.34
CA TYR A 225 -6.88 14.41 -4.78
C TYR A 225 -7.74 15.46 -5.51
N ASN A 226 -9.04 15.51 -5.20
CA ASN A 226 -9.94 16.49 -5.80
C ASN A 226 -9.52 17.93 -5.51
N LYS A 227 -8.98 18.19 -4.32
CA LYS A 227 -8.56 19.53 -3.89
C LYS A 227 -7.23 19.95 -4.50
N TYR A 228 -6.25 19.05 -4.61
CA TYR A 228 -4.87 19.42 -4.86
C TYR A 228 -4.26 18.87 -6.15
N VAL A 229 -4.92 17.92 -6.82
CA VAL A 229 -4.35 17.22 -7.97
C VAL A 229 -5.13 17.46 -9.26
N ILE A 230 -6.45 17.67 -9.21
CA ILE A 230 -7.28 17.78 -10.43
C ILE A 230 -6.84 18.93 -11.36
N LYS A 231 -6.45 20.06 -10.77
CA LYS A 231 -6.14 21.31 -11.50
C LYS A 231 -4.68 21.44 -11.87
N GLU A 232 -3.79 20.99 -10.99
CA GLU A 232 -2.34 21.12 -11.12
C GLU A 232 -1.68 19.95 -10.40
N PHE A 233 -0.49 19.55 -10.85
CA PHE A 233 0.29 18.55 -10.14
C PHE A 233 0.82 19.15 -8.81
N PRO A 234 0.61 18.50 -7.65
CA PRO A 234 1.00 19.08 -6.37
C PRO A 234 2.52 19.07 -6.17
N SER A 235 3.01 19.99 -5.34
CA SER A 235 4.41 20.01 -4.91
C SER A 235 4.76 18.82 -4.02
N ASP A 236 6.05 18.46 -3.97
CA ASP A 236 6.55 17.36 -3.14
C ASP A 236 6.21 17.54 -1.66
N LYS A 237 6.19 18.79 -1.17
CA LYS A 237 5.74 19.10 0.19
C LYS A 237 4.28 18.67 0.42
N LYS A 238 3.37 18.97 -0.51
CA LYS A 238 1.95 18.57 -0.40
C LYS A 238 1.79 17.05 -0.45
N ILE A 239 2.60 16.36 -1.27
CA ILE A 239 2.59 14.89 -1.35
C ILE A 239 3.08 14.28 -0.02
N LYS A 240 4.16 14.81 0.55
CA LYS A 240 4.69 14.38 1.85
C LYS A 240 3.68 14.59 2.99
N GLU A 241 3.03 15.76 3.02
CA GLU A 241 1.97 16.06 3.99
C GLU A 241 0.79 15.06 3.86
N PHE A 242 0.40 14.71 2.64
CA PHE A 242 -0.62 13.69 2.42
C PHE A 242 -0.22 12.34 3.01
N ILE A 243 1.00 11.90 2.72
CA ILE A 243 1.54 10.61 3.18
C ILE A 243 1.59 10.59 4.71
N SER A 244 2.11 11.65 5.34
CA SER A 244 2.14 11.79 6.81
C SER A 244 0.73 11.67 7.41
N ILE A 245 -0.26 12.38 6.86
CA ILE A 245 -1.64 12.31 7.37
C ILE A 245 -2.25 10.92 7.16
N ALA A 246 -2.00 10.28 6.01
CA ALA A 246 -2.51 8.94 5.72
C ALA A 246 -1.94 7.90 6.70
N PHE A 247 -0.63 7.91 6.95
CA PHE A 247 0.01 7.00 7.91
C PHE A 247 -0.36 7.30 9.36
N ASN A 248 -0.55 8.56 9.73
CA ASN A 248 -1.09 8.92 11.04
C ASN A 248 -2.51 8.37 11.27
N LYS A 249 -3.37 8.35 10.23
CA LYS A 249 -4.69 7.72 10.31
C LYS A 249 -4.60 6.20 10.48
N LEU A 250 -3.68 5.55 9.77
CA LEU A 250 -3.44 4.12 9.89
C LEU A 250 -2.91 3.75 11.28
N ARG A 251 -1.94 4.52 11.79
CA ARG A 251 -1.40 4.37 13.14
C ARG A 251 -2.50 4.49 14.20
N ALA A 252 -3.34 5.52 14.10
CA ALA A 252 -4.46 5.71 15.03
C ALA A 252 -5.46 4.54 15.01
N GLU A 253 -5.62 3.87 13.86
CA GLU A 253 -6.45 2.67 13.77
C GLU A 253 -5.83 1.49 14.52
N PHE A 254 -4.52 1.26 14.37
CA PHE A 254 -3.80 0.22 15.13
C PHE A 254 -3.76 0.51 16.63
N GLU A 255 -3.62 1.78 17.05
CA GLU A 255 -3.72 2.17 18.46
C GLU A 255 -5.09 1.85 19.06
N ARG A 256 -6.17 2.00 18.27
CA ARG A 256 -7.52 1.62 18.71
C ARG A 256 -7.66 0.13 18.81
N GLU A 257 -7.10 -0.62 17.86
CA GLU A 257 -7.17 -2.08 17.87
C GLU A 257 -6.47 -2.67 19.10
N GLN A 258 -5.28 -2.17 19.43
CA GLN A 258 -4.54 -2.62 20.61
C GLN A 258 -5.27 -2.32 21.93
N LYS A 259 -5.95 -1.17 22.04
CA LYS A 259 -6.70 -0.79 23.26
C LYS A 259 -7.98 -1.59 23.48
N ASN A 260 -8.53 -2.20 22.43
CA ASN A 260 -9.82 -2.91 22.47
C ASN A 260 -9.65 -4.44 22.35
N GLY A 261 -8.41 -4.92 22.21
CA GLY A 261 -8.07 -6.33 22.34
C GLY A 261 -7.92 -6.70 23.80
#